data_AF-A0A0B8NLE8-F1
#
_entry.id   AF-A0A0B8NLE8-F1
#
_cell.length_a   1.000
_cell.length_b   1.000
_cell.length_c   1.000
_cell.angle_alpha   90.00
_cell.angle_beta   90.00
_cell.angle_gamma   90.00
#
_symmetry.space_group_name_H-M   'P 1'
#
loop_
_entity.id
_entity.type
_entity.pdbx_description
1 polymer ?
#
loop_
_entity_poly.entity_id
_entity_poly.type
_entity_poly.pdbx_seq_one_letter_code
_entity_poly.pdbx_strand_id
1 'polypeptide(L)'
;MTGTVYFGIKALMVLSAIAVPAIAMLGGFSVLTAVDSVGGLDQLQLIKPETPIDFSVALAMVVGSFVSAGTLTADFVRFGKKASSAVVVTMVAFFIGNSLMFIFGAAGAAATGQADISDVMMAQGLLIPAIIVLGLNIWTTNENALYASGLGFSNITGKSSTMLSVINGLVGTCLRCGYTTTL
;
A
#
# COMPACT_ATOMS: atom_id res chain seq x y z
N MET A 1 -6.62 -13.24 4.55
CA MET A 1 -5.79 -13.70 3.43
C MET A 1 -6.59 -14.68 2.56
N THR A 2 -6.48 -16.01 2.71
CA THR A 2 -7.17 -16.97 1.81
C THR A 2 -8.69 -17.07 2.00
N GLY A 3 -9.22 -16.87 3.21
CA GLY A 3 -10.67 -16.90 3.47
C GLY A 3 -11.44 -15.71 2.90
N THR A 4 -10.82 -14.53 2.86
CA THR A 4 -11.41 -13.28 2.31
C THR A 4 -11.53 -13.32 0.79
N VAL A 5 -10.59 -13.98 0.10
CA VAL A 5 -10.67 -14.25 -1.34
C VAL A 5 -11.90 -15.11 -1.68
N TYR A 6 -12.31 -16.01 -0.78
CA TYR A 6 -13.51 -16.85 -0.95
C TYR A 6 -14.81 -16.02 -1.01
N PHE A 7 -14.86 -14.87 -0.32
CA PHE A 7 -15.99 -13.94 -0.32
C PHE A 7 -15.94 -12.88 -1.44
N GLY A 8 -14.91 -12.92 -2.30
CA GLY A 8 -14.80 -12.11 -3.51
C GLY A 8 -14.64 -10.60 -3.28
N ILE A 9 -14.96 -9.80 -4.31
CA ILE A 9 -14.70 -8.35 -4.36
C ILE A 9 -15.44 -7.52 -3.30
N LYS A 10 -16.56 -8.04 -2.77
CA LYS A 10 -17.32 -7.36 -1.70
C LYS A 10 -16.55 -7.35 -0.38
N ALA A 11 -15.85 -8.44 -0.05
CA ALA A 11 -15.02 -8.50 1.14
C ALA A 11 -13.82 -7.55 1.04
N LEU A 12 -13.21 -7.45 -0.16
CA LEU A 12 -12.15 -6.49 -0.45
C LEU A 12 -12.59 -5.05 -0.23
N MET A 13 -13.79 -4.70 -0.70
CA MET A 13 -14.35 -3.36 -0.57
C MET A 13 -14.61 -3.01 0.90
N VAL A 14 -15.22 -3.91 1.68
CA VAL A 14 -15.51 -3.68 3.10
C VAL A 14 -14.22 -3.57 3.93
N LEU A 15 -13.26 -4.46 3.67
CA LEU A 15 -11.96 -4.40 4.35
C LEU A 15 -11.24 -3.09 4.06
N SER A 16 -11.16 -2.70 2.78
CA SER A 16 -10.49 -1.46 2.37
C SER A 16 -11.20 -0.21 2.92
N ALA A 17 -12.53 -0.25 3.04
CA ALA A 17 -13.32 0.85 3.61
C ALA A 17 -13.02 1.10 5.09
N ILE A 18 -12.58 0.10 5.84
CA ILE A 18 -12.18 0.23 7.25
C ILE A 18 -10.68 0.49 7.36
N ALA A 19 -9.88 -0.23 6.57
CA ALA A 19 -8.42 -0.16 6.62
C ALA A 19 -7.88 1.21 6.19
N VAL A 20 -8.37 1.77 5.08
CA VAL A 20 -7.84 3.04 4.54
C VAL A 20 -8.04 4.21 5.52
N PRO A 21 -9.23 4.44 6.11
CA PRO A 21 -9.39 5.47 7.14
C PRO A 21 -8.56 5.20 8.39
N ALA A 22 -8.46 3.95 8.84
CA ALA A 22 -7.66 3.59 10.01
C ALA A 22 -6.17 3.90 9.79
N ILE A 23 -5.62 3.54 8.61
CA ILE A 23 -4.25 3.84 8.23
C ILE A 23 -4.04 5.35 8.11
N ALA A 24 -4.98 6.09 7.52
CA ALA A 24 -4.87 7.55 7.39
C ALA A 24 -4.86 8.26 8.76
N MET A 25 -5.73 7.85 9.69
CA MET A 25 -5.78 8.43 11.04
C MET A 25 -4.55 8.06 11.87
N LEU A 26 -4.20 6.78 11.94
CA LEU A 26 -3.08 6.30 12.75
C LEU A 26 -1.73 6.72 12.16
N GLY A 27 -1.57 6.66 10.85
CA GLY A 27 -0.40 7.15 10.13
C GLY A 27 -0.25 8.66 10.26
N GLY A 28 -1.36 9.42 10.14
CA GLY A 28 -1.34 10.87 10.32
C GLY A 28 -0.90 11.27 11.72
N PHE A 29 -1.44 10.60 12.75
CA PHE A 29 -1.03 10.82 14.14
C PHE A 29 0.45 10.46 14.38
N SER A 30 0.90 9.32 13.84
CA SER A 30 2.30 8.89 13.92
C SER A 30 3.24 9.93 13.31
N VAL A 31 2.91 10.45 12.14
CA VAL A 31 3.74 11.43 11.42
C VAL A 31 3.77 12.77 12.12
N LEU A 32 2.64 13.25 12.65
CA LEU A 32 2.63 14.46 13.48
C LEU A 32 3.54 14.31 14.71
N THR A 33 3.41 13.18 15.41
CA THR A 33 4.24 12.86 16.58
C THR A 33 5.73 12.73 16.20
N ALA A 34 6.03 12.17 15.04
CA ALA A 34 7.39 12.02 14.52
C ALA A 34 8.01 13.39 14.22
N VAL A 35 7.26 14.26 13.52
CA VAL A 35 7.69 15.62 13.20
C VAL A 35 7.90 16.46 14.47
N ASP A 36 7.00 16.35 15.45
CA ASP A 36 7.13 17.02 16.74
C ASP A 36 8.36 16.52 17.51
N SER A 37 8.66 15.21 17.46
CA SER A 37 9.83 14.62 18.14
C SER A 37 11.18 15.09 17.57
N VAL A 38 11.21 15.52 16.31
CA VAL A 38 12.40 16.06 15.63
C VAL A 38 12.55 17.57 15.84
N GLY A 39 11.59 18.22 16.52
CA GLY A 39 11.61 19.65 16.78
C GLY A 39 10.88 20.49 15.73
N GLY A 40 9.95 19.88 14.98
CA GLY A 40 9.05 20.55 14.04
C GLY A 40 9.49 20.45 12.57
N LEU A 41 8.62 20.95 11.67
CA LEU A 41 8.84 20.94 10.22
C LEU A 41 10.12 21.66 9.80
N ASP A 42 10.51 22.69 10.56
CA ASP A 42 11.70 23.49 10.29
C ASP A 42 13.00 22.69 10.49
N GLN A 43 13.03 21.77 11.48
CA GLN A 43 14.18 20.88 11.70
C GLN A 43 14.20 19.73 10.70
N LEU A 44 13.03 19.22 10.29
CA LEU A 44 12.94 18.18 9.26
C LEU A 44 13.51 18.65 7.91
N GLN A 45 13.29 19.91 7.53
CA GLN A 45 13.83 20.48 6.29
C GLN A 45 15.34 20.70 6.32
N LEU A 46 15.95 20.74 7.52
CA LEU A 46 17.39 20.86 7.69
C LEU A 46 18.11 19.51 7.56
N ILE A 47 17.39 18.39 7.60
CA ILE A 47 17.94 17.05 7.41
C ILE A 47 18.31 16.88 5.92
N LYS A 48 19.59 17.08 5.60
CA LYS A 48 20.12 16.81 4.27
C LYS A 48 20.45 15.32 4.16
N PRO A 49 19.93 14.61 3.14
CA PRO A 49 20.33 13.24 2.88
C PRO A 49 21.82 13.19 2.52
N GLU A 50 22.54 12.20 3.06
CA GLU A 50 23.97 11.98 2.77
C GLU A 50 24.24 11.74 1.27
N THR A 51 23.23 11.21 0.56
CA THR A 51 23.26 11.00 -0.89
C THR A 51 22.04 11.67 -1.54
N PRO A 52 22.18 12.92 -2.01
CA PRO A 52 21.11 13.57 -2.75
C PRO A 52 20.84 12.84 -4.06
N ILE A 53 19.57 12.56 -4.35
CA ILE A 53 19.15 12.07 -5.65
C ILE A 53 18.82 13.26 -6.56
N ASP A 54 19.16 13.14 -7.84
CA ASP A 54 18.74 14.11 -8.84
C ASP A 54 17.22 14.12 -8.98
N PHE A 55 16.65 15.30 -9.23
CA PHE A 55 15.21 15.46 -9.42
C PHE A 55 14.65 14.53 -10.50
N SER A 56 15.40 14.33 -11.59
CA SER A 56 15.03 13.41 -12.68
C SER A 56 14.92 11.95 -12.21
N VAL A 57 15.82 11.52 -11.32
CA VAL A 57 15.79 10.17 -10.74
C VAL A 57 14.61 10.03 -9.79
N ALA A 58 14.39 11.03 -8.93
CA ALA A 58 13.25 11.06 -8.02
C ALA A 58 11.92 10.98 -8.78
N LEU A 59 11.77 11.79 -9.85
CA LEU A 59 10.59 11.77 -10.71
C LEU A 59 10.40 10.41 -11.38
N ALA A 60 11.46 9.82 -11.92
CA ALA A 60 11.41 8.50 -12.55
C ALA A 60 11.01 7.38 -11.57
N MET A 61 11.49 7.44 -10.33
CA MET A 61 11.11 6.49 -9.27
C MET A 61 9.63 6.62 -8.89
N VAL A 62 9.16 7.85 -8.69
CA VAL A 62 7.74 8.14 -8.39
C VAL A 62 6.89 7.59 -9.54
N VAL A 63 7.14 8.02 -10.78
CA VAL A 63 6.37 7.55 -11.94
C VAL A 63 6.44 6.03 -12.10
N GLY A 64 7.63 5.44 -12.01
CA GLY A 64 7.84 4.00 -12.16
C GLY A 64 7.10 3.15 -11.14
N SER A 65 7.05 3.59 -9.87
CA SER A 65 6.30 2.90 -8.81
C SER A 65 4.79 2.85 -9.12
N PHE A 66 4.24 3.92 -9.72
CA PHE A 66 2.81 4.03 -9.99
C PHE A 66 2.34 3.49 -11.32
N VAL A 67 3.22 3.28 -12.30
CA VAL A 67 2.84 2.65 -13.58
C VAL A 67 2.17 1.29 -13.32
N SER A 68 2.69 0.51 -12.37
CA SER A 68 2.09 -0.76 -11.96
C SER A 68 0.67 -0.56 -11.38
N ALA A 69 0.50 0.35 -10.42
CA ALA A 69 -0.80 0.63 -9.80
C ALA A 69 -1.85 1.16 -10.79
N GLY A 70 -1.43 1.91 -11.82
CA GLY A 70 -2.31 2.42 -12.87
C GLY A 70 -2.96 1.32 -13.69
N THR A 71 -2.22 0.25 -14.02
CA THR A 71 -2.78 -0.88 -14.81
C THR A 71 -3.89 -1.62 -14.07
N LEU A 72 -3.79 -1.74 -12.74
CA LEU A 72 -4.76 -2.42 -11.87
C LEU A 72 -6.07 -1.62 -11.72
N THR A 73 -6.04 -0.32 -11.99
CA THR A 73 -7.22 0.55 -11.84
C THR A 73 -8.39 0.12 -12.72
N ALA A 74 -8.11 -0.33 -13.95
CA ALA A 74 -9.14 -0.77 -14.89
C ALA A 74 -9.96 -1.97 -14.34
N ASP A 75 -9.32 -2.86 -13.60
CA ASP A 75 -9.94 -4.06 -13.02
C ASP A 75 -10.99 -3.72 -11.95
N PHE A 76 -10.79 -2.60 -11.24
CA PHE A 76 -11.74 -2.09 -10.24
C PHE A 76 -12.80 -1.17 -10.86
N VAL A 77 -12.40 -0.34 -11.83
CA VAL A 77 -13.29 0.62 -12.50
C VAL A 77 -14.38 -0.07 -13.32
N ARG A 78 -14.17 -1.31 -13.79
CA ARG A 78 -15.22 -2.08 -14.50
C ARG A 78 -16.49 -2.32 -13.69
N PHE A 79 -16.42 -2.24 -12.36
CA PHE A 79 -17.58 -2.37 -11.47
C PHE A 79 -18.31 -1.02 -11.25
N GLY A 80 -17.79 0.07 -11.79
CA GLY A 80 -18.39 1.40 -11.71
C GLY A 80 -19.63 1.53 -12.59
N LYS A 81 -20.67 2.22 -12.09
CA LYS A 81 -21.93 2.43 -12.82
C LYS A 81 -21.78 3.34 -14.05
N LYS A 82 -20.78 4.23 -14.08
CA LYS A 82 -20.50 5.20 -15.15
C LYS A 82 -18.99 5.41 -15.30
N ALA A 83 -18.49 5.32 -16.53
CA ALA A 83 -17.06 5.48 -16.84
C ALA A 83 -16.49 6.85 -16.43
N SER A 84 -17.22 7.95 -16.72
CA SER A 84 -16.76 9.31 -16.38
C SER A 84 -16.62 9.53 -14.88
N SER A 85 -17.59 9.04 -14.09
CA SER A 85 -17.55 9.14 -12.63
C SER A 85 -16.43 8.30 -12.04
N ALA A 86 -16.16 7.12 -12.61
CA ALA A 86 -15.09 6.26 -12.12
C ALA A 86 -13.71 6.90 -12.33
N VAL A 87 -13.47 7.51 -13.51
CA VAL A 87 -12.21 8.22 -13.79
C VAL A 87 -11.95 9.35 -12.79
N VAL A 88 -12.96 10.19 -12.51
CA VAL A 88 -12.81 11.31 -11.57
C VAL A 88 -12.56 10.81 -10.15
N VAL A 89 -13.31 9.81 -9.70
CA VAL A 89 -13.14 9.23 -8.36
C VAL A 89 -11.75 8.61 -8.21
N THR A 90 -11.28 7.85 -9.20
CA THR A 90 -9.94 7.27 -9.15
C THR A 90 -8.87 8.35 -9.18
N MET A 91 -9.00 9.38 -10.02
CA MET A 91 -8.04 10.48 -10.06
C MET A 91 -7.90 11.17 -8.69
N VAL A 92 -9.02 11.49 -8.04
CA VAL A 92 -9.03 12.13 -6.72
C VAL A 92 -8.49 11.19 -5.65
N ALA A 93 -8.93 9.93 -5.63
CA ALA A 93 -8.49 8.94 -4.65
C ALA A 93 -6.98 8.64 -4.78
N PHE A 94 -6.48 8.54 -6.01
CA PHE A 94 -5.07 8.30 -6.30
C PHE A 94 -4.21 9.50 -5.91
N PHE A 95 -4.66 10.72 -6.22
CA PHE A 95 -3.96 11.95 -5.83
C PHE A 95 -3.84 12.07 -4.30
N ILE A 96 -4.96 11.91 -3.58
CA ILE A 96 -4.99 12.04 -2.12
C ILE A 96 -4.20 10.89 -1.47
N GLY A 97 -4.45 9.65 -1.88
CA GLY A 97 -3.81 8.47 -1.33
C GLY A 97 -2.29 8.48 -1.50
N ASN A 98 -1.80 8.79 -2.71
CA ASN A 98 -0.36 8.83 -2.97
C ASN A 98 0.33 9.99 -2.26
N SER A 99 -0.27 11.19 -2.26
CA SER A 99 0.32 12.33 -1.54
C SER A 99 0.48 12.02 -0.06
N LEU A 100 -0.55 11.43 0.54
CA LEU A 100 -0.55 11.07 1.95
C LEU A 100 0.49 9.96 2.25
N MET A 101 0.59 8.92 1.41
CA MET A 101 1.63 7.89 1.57
C MET A 101 3.06 8.42 1.41
N PHE A 102 3.30 9.35 0.48
CA PHE A 102 4.63 9.97 0.34
C PHE A 102 5.02 10.83 1.52
N ILE A 103 4.07 11.62 2.05
CA ILE A 103 4.31 12.43 3.25
C ILE A 103 4.68 11.51 4.41
N PHE A 104 3.97 10.39 4.55
CA PHE A 104 4.22 9.43 5.60
C PHE A 104 5.61 8.78 5.50
N GLY A 105 5.99 8.31 4.30
CA GLY A 105 7.30 7.72 4.07
C GLY A 105 8.44 8.74 4.21
N ALA A 106 8.26 9.96 3.70
CA ALA A 106 9.27 11.02 3.78
C ALA A 106 9.47 11.51 5.22
N ALA A 107 8.39 11.80 5.94
CA ALA A 107 8.46 12.27 7.32
C ALA A 107 8.93 11.16 8.27
N GLY A 108 8.46 9.93 8.07
CA GLY A 108 8.94 8.75 8.79
C GLY A 108 10.43 8.52 8.59
N ALA A 109 10.90 8.50 7.34
CA ALA A 109 12.30 8.27 7.03
C ALA A 109 13.19 9.40 7.57
N ALA A 110 12.74 10.65 7.48
CA ALA A 110 13.48 11.79 8.03
C ALA A 110 13.55 11.77 9.57
N ALA A 111 12.49 11.33 10.25
CA ALA A 111 12.41 11.38 11.71
C ALA A 111 13.03 10.16 12.41
N THR A 112 12.80 8.96 11.89
CA THR A 112 13.21 7.70 12.53
C THR A 112 14.17 6.87 11.68
N GLY A 113 14.45 7.29 10.44
CA GLY A 113 15.23 6.52 9.48
C GLY A 113 14.45 5.40 8.79
N GLN A 114 13.15 5.24 9.08
CA GLN A 114 12.32 4.16 8.54
C GLN A 114 11.30 4.67 7.53
N ALA A 115 11.21 4.01 6.37
CA ALA A 115 10.26 4.37 5.33
C ALA A 115 8.82 3.88 5.61
N ASP A 116 8.68 2.83 6.42
CA ASP A 116 7.38 2.22 6.75
C ASP A 116 6.76 2.85 8.01
N ILE A 117 5.49 3.24 7.91
CA ILE A 117 4.73 3.83 9.04
C ILE A 117 4.69 2.91 10.24
N SER A 118 4.53 1.61 10.03
CA SER A 118 4.50 0.63 11.12
C SER A 118 5.80 0.68 11.93
N ASP A 119 6.93 0.82 11.24
CA ASP A 119 8.24 0.81 11.84
C ASP A 119 8.50 2.15 12.56
N VAL A 120 8.01 3.26 12.00
CA VAL A 120 7.96 4.56 12.68
C VAL A 120 7.15 4.47 13.97
N MET A 121 5.96 3.87 13.94
CA MET A 121 5.11 3.70 15.12
C MET A 121 5.74 2.76 16.16
N MET A 122 6.44 1.70 15.72
CA MET A 122 7.21 0.84 16.61
C MET A 122 8.35 1.60 17.29
N ALA A 123 9.09 2.43 16.54
CA ALA A 123 10.15 3.27 17.07
C ALA A 123 9.63 4.30 18.10
N GLN A 124 8.38 4.75 17.95
CA GLN A 124 7.69 5.63 18.90
C GLN A 124 7.10 4.90 20.12
N GLY A 125 7.19 3.57 20.21
CA GLY A 125 6.64 2.77 21.30
C GLY A 125 5.14 2.42 21.15
N LEU A 126 4.51 2.77 20.03
CA LEU A 126 3.10 2.47 19.71
C LEU A 126 2.96 1.08 19.08
N LEU A 127 3.36 0.04 19.82
CA LEU A 127 3.38 -1.35 19.34
C LEU A 127 2.01 -1.88 18.88
N ILE A 128 0.95 -1.65 19.66
CA ILE A 128 -0.39 -2.17 19.33
C ILE A 128 -0.93 -1.52 18.04
N PRO A 129 -0.96 -0.17 17.91
CA PRO A 129 -1.35 0.48 16.66
C PRO A 129 -0.46 0.09 15.47
N ALA A 130 0.86 -0.05 15.67
CA ALA A 130 1.78 -0.45 14.62
C ALA A 130 1.44 -1.82 14.03
N ILE A 131 1.18 -2.81 14.89
CA ILE A 131 0.81 -4.17 14.46
C ILE A 131 -0.52 -4.15 13.68
N ILE A 132 -1.50 -3.35 14.13
CA ILE A 132 -2.79 -3.24 13.44
C ILE A 132 -2.61 -2.59 12.07
N VAL A 133 -1.88 -1.47 11.99
CA VAL A 133 -1.62 -0.76 10.73
C VAL A 133 -0.82 -1.63 9.76
N LEU A 134 0.25 -2.28 10.23
CA LEU A 134 1.05 -3.21 9.44
C LEU A 134 0.20 -4.37 8.91
N GLY A 135 -0.59 -4.98 9.79
CA GLY A 135 -1.49 -6.07 9.46
C GLY A 135 -2.51 -5.65 8.40
N LEU A 136 -3.18 -4.51 8.58
CA LEU A 136 -4.18 -4.00 7.62
C LEU A 136 -3.55 -3.58 6.27
N ASN A 137 -2.36 -2.99 6.30
CA ASN A 137 -1.64 -2.57 5.10
C ASN A 137 -1.19 -3.78 4.27
N ILE A 138 -0.50 -4.74 4.90
CA ILE A 138 -0.13 -6.00 4.25
C ILE A 138 -1.38 -6.73 3.77
N TRP A 139 -2.44 -6.72 4.58
CA TRP A 139 -3.66 -7.45 4.24
C TRP A 139 -4.28 -6.91 2.96
N THR A 140 -4.63 -5.62 2.93
CA THR A 140 -5.31 -5.00 1.79
C THR A 140 -4.47 -5.07 0.50
N THR A 141 -3.16 -4.86 0.60
CA THR A 141 -2.25 -4.91 -0.56
C THR A 141 -2.12 -6.32 -1.13
N ASN A 142 -1.95 -7.33 -0.27
CA ASN A 142 -1.84 -8.72 -0.71
C ASN A 142 -3.16 -9.21 -1.34
N GLU A 143 -4.29 -8.85 -0.76
CA GLU A 143 -5.61 -9.18 -1.30
C GLU A 143 -5.85 -8.59 -2.70
N ASN A 144 -5.39 -7.34 -2.94
CA ASN A 144 -5.45 -6.69 -4.24
C ASN A 144 -4.58 -7.44 -5.28
N ALA A 145 -3.33 -7.77 -4.92
CA ALA A 145 -2.41 -8.50 -5.79
C ALA A 145 -2.93 -9.91 -6.14
N LEU A 146 -3.50 -10.63 -5.16
CA LEU A 146 -4.12 -11.93 -5.38
C LEU A 146 -5.33 -11.83 -6.31
N TYR A 147 -6.18 -10.83 -6.13
CA TYR A 147 -7.33 -10.61 -7.00
C TYR A 147 -6.92 -10.33 -8.45
N ALA A 148 -5.97 -9.43 -8.66
CA ALA A 148 -5.47 -9.06 -9.98
C ALA A 148 -4.78 -10.23 -10.70
N SER A 149 -3.90 -10.95 -9.99
CA SER A 149 -3.26 -12.14 -10.55
C SER A 149 -4.28 -13.25 -10.86
N GLY A 150 -5.27 -13.47 -9.99
CA GLY A 150 -6.34 -14.43 -10.25
C GLY A 150 -7.22 -14.06 -11.45
N LEU A 151 -7.44 -12.77 -11.68
CA LEU A 151 -8.14 -12.29 -12.88
C LEU A 151 -7.31 -12.50 -14.14
N GLY A 152 -6.00 -12.23 -14.10
CA GLY A 152 -5.08 -12.49 -15.20
C GLY A 152 -5.05 -13.96 -15.62
N PHE A 153 -4.96 -14.88 -14.66
CA PHE A 153 -5.02 -16.31 -14.93
C PHE A 153 -6.41 -16.78 -15.37
N SER A 154 -7.49 -16.17 -14.86
CA SER A 154 -8.87 -16.47 -15.27
C SER A 154 -9.10 -16.12 -16.75
N ASN A 155 -8.55 -15.00 -17.22
CA ASN A 155 -8.63 -14.59 -18.63
C ASN A 155 -7.91 -15.57 -19.58
N ILE A 156 -6.85 -16.25 -19.12
CA ILE A 156 -6.08 -17.21 -19.92
C ILE A 156 -6.71 -18.61 -19.89
N THR A 157 -7.22 -19.03 -18.74
CA THR A 157 -7.66 -20.42 -18.51
C THR A 157 -9.17 -20.63 -18.55
N GLY A 158 -9.97 -19.55 -18.57
CA GLY A 158 -11.44 -19.58 -18.53
C GLY A 158 -12.02 -20.11 -17.21
N LYS A 159 -11.19 -20.37 -16.20
CA LYS A 159 -11.60 -20.89 -14.89
C LYS A 159 -11.81 -19.77 -13.87
N SER A 160 -12.55 -20.06 -12.80
CA SER A 160 -12.90 -19.13 -11.72
C SER A 160 -11.69 -18.37 -11.16
N SER A 161 -11.75 -17.04 -11.20
CA SER A 161 -10.78 -16.10 -10.61
C SER A 161 -10.53 -16.37 -9.12
N THR A 162 -11.54 -16.86 -8.39
CA THR A 162 -11.44 -17.19 -6.96
C THR A 162 -10.53 -18.40 -6.71
N MET A 163 -10.65 -19.46 -7.52
CA MET A 163 -9.84 -20.67 -7.37
C MET A 163 -8.37 -20.41 -7.75
N LEU A 164 -8.14 -19.62 -8.79
CA LEU A 164 -6.80 -19.28 -9.27
C LEU A 164 -6.07 -18.31 -8.35
N SER A 165 -6.79 -17.36 -7.72
CA SER A 165 -6.22 -16.49 -6.68
C SER A 165 -5.70 -17.30 -5.48
N VAL A 166 -6.43 -18.33 -5.05
CA VAL A 166 -6.02 -19.20 -3.93
C VAL A 166 -4.79 -20.04 -4.29
N ILE A 167 -4.72 -20.56 -5.52
CA ILE A 167 -3.57 -21.32 -6.01
C ILE A 167 -2.34 -20.40 -6.11
N ASN A 168 -2.48 -19.18 -6.63
CA ASN A 168 -1.39 -18.21 -6.70
C ASN A 168 -0.91 -17.79 -5.31
N GLY A 169 -1.83 -17.63 -4.34
CA GLY A 169 -1.45 -17.36 -2.95
C GLY A 169 -0.65 -18.49 -2.31
N LEU A 170 -1.02 -19.75 -2.58
CA LEU A 170 -0.28 -20.92 -2.11
C LEU A 170 1.11 -21.02 -2.79
N VAL A 171 1.19 -20.83 -4.10
CA VAL A 171 2.45 -20.84 -4.85
C VAL A 171 3.37 -19.69 -4.42
N GLY A 172 2.84 -18.48 -4.24
CA GLY A 172 3.59 -17.32 -3.76
C GLY A 172 4.13 -17.51 -2.34
N THR A 173 3.32 -18.09 -1.43
CA THR A 173 3.76 -18.41 -0.07
C THR A 173 4.87 -19.46 -0.09
N CYS A 174 4.76 -20.48 -0.96
CA CYS A 174 5.76 -21.54 -1.09
C CYS A 174 7.08 -21.01 -1.69
N LEU A 175 7.02 -20.14 -2.71
CA LEU A 175 8.18 -19.47 -3.31
C LEU A 175 8.88 -18.55 -2.30
N ARG A 176 8.11 -17.76 -1.55
CA ARG A 176 8.64 -16.88 -0.49
C ARG A 176 9.35 -17.69 0.59
N CYS A 177 8.78 -18.83 1.00
CA CYS A 177 9.39 -19.73 1.98
C CYS A 177 10.69 -20.36 1.46
N GLY A 178 10.80 -20.60 0.15
CA GLY A 178 12.02 -21.09 -0.48
C GLY A 178 13.18 -20.09 -0.48
N TYR A 179 12.89 -18.80 -0.74
CA TYR A 179 13.91 -17.74 -0.80
C TYR A 179 14.44 -17.30 0.58
N THR A 180 13.65 -17.42 1.65
CA THR A 180 14.12 -17.10 3.03
C THR A 180 15.12 -18.12 3.58
N THR A 181 15.30 -19.28 2.94
CA THR A 181 16.24 -20.32 3.41
C THR A 181 17.65 -20.15 2.80
N THR A 182 17.88 -19.14 1.95
CA THR A 182 19.15 -18.94 1.22
C THR A 182 19.90 -17.63 1.54
N LEU A 183 19.51 -16.91 2.59
CA LEU A 183 20.25 -15.75 3.14
C LEU A 183 20.62 -15.98 4.60
#